data_AF-A0AAV8WQL2-F1
#
_entry.id   AF-A0AAV8WQL2-F1
#
_cell.length_a   1.000
_cell.length_b   1.000
_cell.length_c   1.000
_cell.angle_alpha   90.00
_cell.angle_beta   90.00
_cell.angle_gamma   90.00
#
_symmetry.space_group_name_H-M   'P 1'
#
loop_
_entity.id
_entity.type
_entity.pdbx_description
1 polymer ?
#
loop_
_entity_poly.entity_id
_entity_poly.type
_entity_poly.pdbx_seq_one_letter_code
_entity_poly.pdbx_strand_id
1 'polypeptide(L)'
;MKLFTCAAPARAYYKVIIGHTSKYACEKLCVVGKWQNHRIHFVHNGTIEYCRRCNKDFKLYTGNNPHIRGKSPLLKIGVNLIKQFPLDPMHLMHLAVTKRSLFRLYGGQT
;
A
#
# COMPACT_ATOMS: atom_id res chain seq x y z
N MET A 1 -20.82 -0.24 -9.44
CA MET A 1 -19.92 -0.16 -8.26
C MET A 1 -18.95 1.00 -8.48
N LYS A 2 -18.86 1.99 -7.57
CA LYS A 2 -17.96 3.16 -7.74
C LYS A 2 -16.56 2.84 -7.19
N LEU A 3 -15.52 3.10 -7.98
CA LEU A 3 -14.10 2.87 -7.66
C LEU A 3 -13.35 4.20 -7.62
N PHE A 4 -12.38 4.32 -6.71
CA PHE A 4 -11.53 5.51 -6.55
C PHE A 4 -10.13 5.22 -7.07
N THR A 5 -9.82 5.69 -8.27
CA THR A 5 -8.48 5.59 -8.88
C THR A 5 -7.68 6.85 -8.60
N CYS A 6 -6.62 6.72 -7.82
CA CYS A 6 -5.73 7.83 -7.51
C CYS A 6 -4.33 7.31 -7.15
N ALA A 7 -3.31 8.17 -7.31
CA ALA A 7 -1.93 7.84 -7.02
C ALA A 7 -1.71 7.54 -5.52
N ALA A 8 -0.59 6.89 -5.20
CA ALA A 8 -0.32 6.44 -3.83
C ALA A 8 -0.33 7.55 -2.75
N PRO A 9 0.19 8.78 -3.00
CA PRO A 9 0.08 9.88 -2.03
C PRO A 9 -1.37 10.30 -1.77
N ALA A 10 -2.18 10.42 -2.82
CA ALA A 10 -3.59 10.80 -2.70
C ALA A 10 -4.41 9.72 -1.95
N ARG A 11 -4.18 8.43 -2.24
CA ARG A 11 -4.79 7.34 -1.46
C ARG A 11 -4.41 7.41 0.01
N ALA A 12 -3.14 7.68 0.30
CA ALA A 12 -2.67 7.79 1.67
C ALA A 12 -3.38 8.91 2.43
N TYR A 13 -3.55 10.07 1.77
CA TYR A 13 -4.30 11.20 2.30
C TYR A 13 -5.77 10.88 2.57
N TYR A 14 -6.50 10.39 1.56
CA TYR A 14 -7.93 10.11 1.69
C TYR A 14 -8.25 9.00 2.69
N LYS A 15 -7.42 7.95 2.73
CA LYS A 15 -7.59 6.83 3.66
C LYS A 15 -7.02 7.13 5.05
N VAL A 16 -6.28 8.23 5.21
CA VAL A 16 -5.57 8.61 6.44
C VAL A 16 -4.66 7.47 6.90
N ILE A 17 -3.85 6.97 5.96
CA ILE A 17 -2.86 5.91 6.20
C ILE A 17 -1.46 6.47 6.03
N ILE A 18 -0.47 5.69 6.46
CA ILE A 18 0.92 6.03 6.21
C ILE A 18 1.24 6.02 4.70
N GLY A 19 2.25 6.81 4.35
CA GLY A 19 2.70 6.93 2.96
C GLY A 19 3.33 5.64 2.43
N HIS A 20 3.37 5.54 1.09
CA HIS A 20 3.88 4.39 0.34
C HIS A 20 5.36 4.07 0.58
N THR A 21 6.12 4.99 1.18
CA THR A 21 7.55 4.85 1.51
C THR A 21 7.80 4.23 2.89
N SER A 22 6.76 3.84 3.63
CA SER A 22 6.89 3.27 4.97
C SER A 22 6.97 1.73 4.98
N LYS A 23 7.55 1.15 6.05
CA LYS A 23 7.62 -0.30 6.25
C LYS A 23 6.26 -0.95 6.43
N TYR A 24 5.22 -0.22 6.86
CA TYR A 24 3.86 -0.76 6.99
C TYR A 24 2.95 -0.34 5.81
N ALA A 25 3.53 0.11 4.70
CA ALA A 25 2.81 0.83 3.63
C ALA A 25 1.90 -0.04 2.75
N CYS A 26 2.09 -1.37 2.75
CA CYS A 26 1.20 -2.26 1.99
C CYS A 26 -0.25 -1.92 2.34
N GLU A 27 -1.14 -1.84 1.36
CA GLU A 27 -2.55 -1.48 1.62
C GLU A 27 -3.45 -2.72 1.67
N LYS A 28 -2.96 -3.87 1.19
CA LYS A 28 -3.75 -5.11 1.04
C LYS A 28 -3.45 -6.15 2.12
N LEU A 29 -2.19 -6.30 2.52
CA LEU A 29 -1.72 -7.33 3.46
C LEU A 29 -1.02 -6.74 4.66
N CYS A 30 -1.35 -7.19 5.87
CA CYS A 30 -0.69 -6.83 7.13
C CYS A 30 0.73 -7.39 7.19
N VAL A 31 1.62 -6.84 6.37
CA VAL A 31 3.03 -7.22 6.25
C VAL A 31 3.92 -6.02 6.58
N VAL A 32 5.05 -6.32 7.20
CA VAL A 32 6.12 -5.37 7.48
C VAL A 32 7.21 -5.53 6.43
N GLY A 33 7.48 -4.46 5.70
CA GLY A 33 8.55 -4.40 4.71
C GLY A 33 9.92 -4.35 5.37
N LYS A 34 10.87 -5.08 4.78
CA LYS A 34 12.29 -5.04 5.16
C LYS A 34 13.01 -3.98 4.37
N TRP A 35 13.92 -3.26 5.02
CA TRP A 35 14.74 -2.25 4.37
C TRP A 35 16.02 -2.89 3.86
N GLN A 36 16.26 -2.80 2.55
CA GLN A 36 17.42 -3.36 1.86
C GLN A 36 17.76 -2.44 0.68
N ASN A 37 19.05 -2.18 0.43
CA ASN A 37 19.53 -1.34 -0.68
C ASN A 37 18.76 -0.02 -0.85
N HIS A 38 18.58 0.74 0.25
CA HIS A 38 17.84 2.01 0.24
C HIS A 38 16.38 1.92 -0.20
N ARG A 39 15.78 0.73 -0.14
CA ARG A 39 14.42 0.43 -0.60
C ARG A 39 13.69 -0.45 0.41
N ILE A 40 12.37 -0.44 0.33
CA ILE A 40 11.51 -1.32 1.14
C ILE A 40 11.02 -2.48 0.29
N HIS A 41 11.23 -3.68 0.78
CA HIS A 41 10.85 -4.93 0.15
C HIS A 41 9.80 -5.65 1.00
N PHE A 42 8.65 -5.94 0.39
CA PHE A 42 7.63 -6.81 0.95
C PHE A 42 7.84 -8.21 0.39
N VAL A 43 8.69 -8.98 1.07
CA VAL A 43 9.04 -10.35 0.63
C VAL A 43 8.01 -11.31 1.20
N HIS A 44 7.46 -12.16 0.33
CA HIS A 44 6.65 -13.30 0.75
C HIS A 44 7.53 -14.55 0.73
N ASN A 45 7.68 -15.19 1.89
CA ASN A 45 8.58 -16.34 2.05
C ASN A 45 7.93 -17.68 1.67
N GLY A 46 6.71 -17.68 1.09
CA GLY A 46 5.98 -18.88 0.67
C GLY A 46 5.36 -19.70 1.81
N THR A 47 5.89 -19.60 3.03
CA THR A 47 5.42 -20.33 4.22
C THR A 47 4.52 -19.54 5.15
N ILE A 48 4.49 -18.21 5.02
CA ILE A 48 3.72 -17.33 5.92
C ILE A 48 2.58 -16.69 5.13
N GLU A 49 1.35 -17.07 5.47
CA GLU A 49 0.17 -16.36 5.01
C GLU A 49 -0.01 -15.05 5.79
N TYR A 50 0.02 -13.93 5.07
CA TYR A 50 -0.23 -12.62 5.69
C TYR A 50 -1.72 -12.33 5.77
N CYS A 51 -2.18 -11.86 6.93
CA CYS A 51 -3.55 -11.42 7.10
C CYS A 51 -3.90 -10.29 6.12
N ARG A 52 -5.08 -10.36 5.50
CA ARG A 52 -5.59 -9.28 4.64
C ARG A 52 -6.11 -8.14 5.50
N ARG A 53 -5.83 -6.89 5.09
CA ARG A 53 -6.43 -5.72 5.75
C ARG A 53 -7.93 -5.70 5.53
N CYS A 54 -8.66 -5.39 6.59
CA CYS A 54 -10.11 -5.34 6.58
C CYS A 54 -10.60 -3.91 6.70
N ASN A 55 -11.74 -3.59 6.07
CA ASN A 55 -12.38 -2.29 6.24
C ASN A 55 -12.84 -2.06 7.70
N LYS A 56 -13.04 -3.14 8.47
CA LYS A 56 -13.37 -3.07 9.90
C LYS A 56 -12.25 -2.40 10.70
N ASP A 57 -10.98 -2.64 10.34
CA ASP A 57 -9.81 -2.07 11.02
C ASP A 57 -9.80 -0.53 10.96
N PHE A 58 -10.30 0.02 9.86
CA PHE A 58 -10.44 1.47 9.67
C PHE A 58 -11.61 2.07 10.45
N LYS A 59 -12.71 1.32 10.57
CA LYS A 59 -13.89 1.75 11.35
C LYS A 59 -13.60 1.70 12.86
N LEU A 60 -12.94 0.64 13.31
CA LEU A 60 -12.65 0.34 14.71
C LEU A 60 -11.31 0.93 15.18
N TYR A 61 -10.63 1.73 14.35
CA TYR A 61 -9.28 2.23 14.64
C TYR A 61 -9.18 2.81 16.06
N THR A 62 -8.33 2.18 16.89
CA THR A 62 -8.07 2.53 18.30
C THR A 62 -6.75 3.26 18.52
N GLY A 63 -5.96 3.51 17.47
CA GLY A 63 -4.64 4.13 17.59
C GLY A 63 -3.45 3.17 17.45
N ASN A 64 -3.65 1.87 17.69
CA ASN A 64 -2.53 0.91 17.77
C ASN A 64 -2.13 0.29 16.42
N ASN A 65 -2.71 0.75 15.31
CA ASN A 65 -2.39 0.20 13.99
C ASN A 65 -1.35 1.07 13.28
N PRO A 66 -0.11 0.59 13.04
CA PRO A 66 0.96 1.40 12.45
C PRO A 66 0.71 1.80 10.99
N HIS A 67 -0.26 1.16 10.31
CA HIS A 67 -0.66 1.53 8.95
C HIS A 67 -1.65 2.70 8.92
N ILE A 68 -2.50 2.82 9.94
CA ILE A 68 -3.60 3.79 9.97
C ILE A 68 -3.16 4.94 10.86
N ARG A 69 -3.29 6.18 10.39
CA ARG A 69 -2.92 7.37 11.18
C ARG A 69 -4.12 8.05 11.84
N GLY A 70 -5.33 7.73 11.39
CA GLY A 70 -6.55 8.34 11.89
C GLY A 70 -7.80 7.82 11.19
N LYS A 71 -8.96 8.37 11.57
CA LYS A 71 -10.24 8.04 10.94
C LYS A 71 -10.41 8.83 9.64
N SER A 72 -10.55 8.12 8.53
CA SER A 72 -10.84 8.73 7.23
C SER A 72 -12.25 9.34 7.21
N PRO A 73 -12.40 10.55 6.65
CA PRO A 73 -13.73 11.17 6.47
C PRO A 73 -14.63 10.35 5.53
N LEU A 74 -14.04 9.55 4.62
CA LEU A 74 -14.78 8.72 3.67
C LEU A 74 -15.54 7.57 4.34
N LEU A 75 -15.17 7.19 5.57
CA LEU A 75 -15.92 6.21 6.36
C LEU A 75 -17.33 6.72 6.72
N LYS A 76 -17.51 8.04 6.88
CA LYS A 76 -18.82 8.65 7.18
C LYS A 76 -19.80 8.51 6.02
N ILE A 77 -19.28 8.46 4.79
CA ILE A 77 -20.07 8.34 3.55
C ILE A 77 -20.25 6.85 3.17
N GLY A 78 -19.81 5.92 4.03
CA GLY A 78 -19.98 4.48 3.81
C GLY A 78 -19.00 3.88 2.80
N VAL A 79 -17.92 4.59 2.43
CA VAL A 79 -16.92 4.09 1.49
C VAL A 79 -16.09 2.96 2.12
N ASN A 80 -15.86 1.90 1.36
CA ASN A 80 -14.99 0.79 1.72
C ASN A 80 -13.54 1.08 1.24
N LEU A 81 -12.66 1.41 2.19
CA LEU A 81 -11.28 1.84 1.94
C LEU A 81 -10.36 0.73 1.41
N ILE A 82 -10.81 -0.53 1.43
CA ILE A 82 -10.07 -1.68 0.91
C ILE A 82 -10.58 -2.12 -0.46
N LYS A 83 -11.91 -2.26 -0.61
CA LYS A 83 -12.53 -2.77 -1.84
C LYS A 83 -12.68 -1.70 -2.92
N GLN A 84 -12.96 -0.45 -2.55
CA GLN A 84 -13.22 0.62 -3.52
C GLN A 84 -11.97 1.39 -3.95
N PHE A 85 -10.82 1.12 -3.32
CA PHE A 85 -9.52 1.65 -3.71
C PHE A 85 -8.69 0.54 -4.38
N PRO A 86 -8.75 0.41 -5.71
CA PRO A 86 -7.78 -0.39 -6.45
C PRO A 86 -6.39 0.21 -6.30
N LEU A 87 -5.37 -0.65 -6.30
CA LEU A 87 -3.99 -0.18 -6.40
C LEU A 87 -3.76 0.28 -7.83
N ASP A 88 -3.24 1.49 -7.98
CA ASP A 88 -2.97 2.08 -9.29
C ASP A 88 -1.88 1.28 -10.05
N PRO A 89 -2.22 0.64 -11.18
CA PRO A 89 -1.28 -0.17 -11.96
C PRO A 89 -0.18 0.67 -12.60
N MET A 90 -0.37 1.97 -12.84
CA MET A 90 0.66 2.85 -13.40
C MET A 90 1.91 2.90 -12.51
N HIS A 91 1.74 3.13 -11.20
CA HIS A 91 2.86 3.22 -10.28
C HIS A 91 3.51 1.86 -9.98
N LEU A 92 2.73 0.78 -9.96
CA LEU A 92 3.22 -0.55 -9.57
C LEU A 92 3.81 -1.35 -10.73
N MET A 93 3.17 -1.31 -11.91
CA MET A 93 3.60 -2.08 -13.07
C MET A 93 4.38 -1.18 -14.01
N HIS A 94 3.75 -0.14 -14.54
CA HIS A 94 4.34 0.63 -15.63
C HIS A 94 5.59 1.39 -15.20
N LEU A 95 5.62 2.05 -14.04
CA LEU A 95 6.81 2.79 -13.61
C LEU A 95 7.85 1.89 -12.93
N ALA A 96 7.44 1.05 -11.99
CA ALA A 96 8.39 0.28 -11.19
C ALA A 96 9.03 -0.87 -11.98
N VAL A 97 8.29 -1.56 -12.84
CA VAL A 97 8.83 -2.68 -13.63
C VAL A 97 9.68 -2.16 -14.78
N THR A 98 9.19 -1.18 -15.56
CA THR A 98 9.98 -0.66 -16.69
C THR A 98 11.29 -0.04 -16.22
N LYS A 99 11.30 0.76 -15.14
CA LYS A 99 12.53 1.34 -14.59
C LYS A 99 13.53 0.27 -14.18
N ARG A 100 13.08 -0.84 -13.58
CA ARG A 100 13.95 -1.96 -13.19
C ARG A 100 14.47 -2.71 -14.41
N SER A 101 13.60 -3.00 -15.38
CA SER A 101 13.99 -3.66 -16.62
C SER A 101 15.01 -2.83 -17.38
N LEU A 102 14.77 -1.53 -17.53
CA LEU A 102 15.68 -0.60 -18.19
C LEU A 102 17.03 -0.55 -17.47
N PHE A 103 17.03 -0.36 -16.15
CA PHE A 103 18.25 -0.32 -15.35
C PHE A 103 19.09 -1.59 -15.48
N ARG A 104 18.44 -2.76 -15.51
CA ARG A 104 19.11 -4.06 -15.69
C ARG A 104 19.67 -4.24 -17.10
N LEU A 105 18.96 -3.76 -18.13
CA LEU A 105 19.42 -3.81 -19.52
C LEU A 105 20.66 -2.94 -19.76
N TYR A 106 20.76 -1.78 -19.09
CA TYR A 106 21.92 -0.90 -19.15
C TYR A 106 23.08 -1.32 -18.22
N GLY A 107 23.06 -2.55 -17.68
CA GLY A 107 24.15 -3.08 -16.86
C GLY A 107 24.18 -2.60 -15.40
N GLY A 108 23.14 -1.89 -14.94
CA GLY A 108 23.03 -1.48 -13.54
C GLY A 108 22.68 -2.65 -12.62
N GLN A 109 23.42 -2.79 -11.51
CA GLN A 109 23.11 -3.75 -10.45
C GLN A 109 22.25 -3.08 -9.35
N THR A 110 21.13 -3.72 -8.97
CA THR A 110 20.15 -3.22 -7.98
C THR A 110 20.46 -3.59 -6.55
#